data_AF-A0A2W5VB91-F1
#
_entry.id   AF-A0A2W5VB91-F1
#
_cell.length_a   1.000
_cell.length_b   1.000
_cell.length_c   1.000
_cell.angle_alpha   90.00
_cell.angle_beta   90.00
_cell.angle_gamma   90.00
#
_symmetry.space_group_name_H-M   'P 1'
#
loop_
_entity.id
_entity.type
_entity.pdbx_description
1 polymer ?
#
loop_
_entity_poly.entity_id
_entity_poly.type
_entity_poly.pdbx_seq_one_letter_code
_entity_poly.pdbx_strand_id
1 'polypeptide(L)'
;MEKPLLEKFRAEHARIERGLQAAESALTDAQQLSTQLTSMRAEVLSHFKAKDAFYPALAEQSAKANDAGAAQLTKIFEANMKVQSAAVQRFYETIEATPATNLVSSFKTVAVVIRQRFATEERAVFPLYARTAKALETT
;
A
#
# COMPACT_ATOMS: atom_id res chain seq x y z
N MET A 1 2.33 0.04 22.08
CA MET A 1 2.90 1.16 21.27
C MET A 1 2.42 1.14 19.80
N GLU A 2 1.32 0.45 19.46
CA GLU A 2 1.04 0.02 18.07
C GLU A 2 -0.09 0.79 17.37
N LYS A 3 -0.99 1.42 18.14
CA LYS A 3 -1.95 2.41 17.61
C LYS A 3 -1.29 3.51 16.78
N PRO A 4 -0.14 4.09 17.19
CA PRO A 4 0.56 5.10 16.39
C PRO A 4 0.98 4.63 15.00
N LEU A 5 1.35 3.35 14.82
CA LEU A 5 1.78 2.83 13.52
C LEU A 5 0.60 2.67 12.56
N LEU A 6 -0.50 2.08 13.02
CA LEU A 6 -1.70 1.93 12.18
C LEU A 6 -2.32 3.29 11.84
N GLU A 7 -2.34 4.23 12.78
CA GLU A 7 -2.81 5.60 12.55
C GLU A 7 -1.94 6.33 11.54
N LYS A 8 -0.60 6.18 11.63
CA LYS A 8 0.33 6.69 10.62
C LYS A 8 0.00 6.15 9.23
N PHE A 9 -0.19 4.83 9.09
CA PHE A 9 -0.53 4.23 7.80
C PHE A 9 -1.87 4.71 7.25
N ARG A 10 -2.91 4.84 8.08
CA ARG A 10 -4.20 5.39 7.64
C ARG A 10 -4.07 6.85 7.19
N ALA A 11 -3.27 7.65 7.90
CA ALA A 11 -3.02 9.03 7.49
C ALA A 11 -2.27 9.10 6.14
N GLU A 12 -1.34 8.18 5.90
CA GLU A 12 -0.66 8.01 4.60
C GLU A 12 -1.65 7.58 3.50
N HIS A 13 -2.53 6.59 3.76
CA HIS A 13 -3.57 6.19 2.80
C HIS A 13 -4.42 7.39 2.39
N ALA A 14 -4.87 8.20 3.34
CA ALA A 14 -5.68 9.38 3.07
C ALA A 14 -4.95 10.44 2.25
N ARG A 15 -3.63 10.62 2.45
CA ARG A 15 -2.83 11.53 1.62
C ARG A 15 -2.65 11.01 0.20
N ILE A 16 -2.30 9.73 0.06
CA ILE A 16 -2.12 9.09 -1.23
C ILE A 16 -3.44 9.11 -2.01
N GLU A 17 -4.58 8.81 -1.38
CA GLU A 17 -5.90 8.84 -2.01
C GLU A 17 -6.26 10.24 -2.54
N ARG A 18 -5.98 11.31 -1.77
CA ARG A 18 -6.15 12.68 -2.26
C ARG A 18 -5.28 12.97 -3.48
N GLY A 19 -4.05 12.48 -3.48
CA GLY A 19 -3.17 12.59 -4.64
C GLY A 19 -3.69 11.81 -5.85
N LEU A 20 -4.25 10.61 -5.66
CA LEU A 20 -4.87 9.84 -6.73
C LEU A 20 -6.08 10.58 -7.32
N GLN A 21 -6.92 11.18 -6.48
CA GLN A 21 -8.07 12.00 -6.94
C GLN A 21 -7.63 13.25 -7.72
N ALA A 22 -6.53 13.90 -7.29
CA ALA A 22 -5.94 15.01 -8.02
C ALA A 22 -5.40 14.55 -9.40
N ALA A 23 -4.75 13.39 -9.46
CA ALA A 23 -4.29 12.80 -10.72
C ALA A 23 -5.48 12.39 -11.64
N GLU A 24 -6.58 11.90 -11.07
CA GLU A 24 -7.81 11.60 -11.81
C GLU A 24 -8.42 12.84 -12.46
N SER A 25 -8.35 13.98 -11.76
CA SER A 25 -8.81 15.27 -12.29
C SER A 25 -7.95 15.77 -13.45
N ALA A 26 -6.70 15.28 -13.58
CA ALA A 26 -5.76 15.62 -14.63
C ALA A 26 -5.78 14.65 -15.82
N LEU A 27 -6.69 13.67 -15.87
CA LEU A 27 -6.69 12.61 -16.90
C LEU A 27 -6.81 13.10 -18.35
N THR A 28 -7.38 14.28 -18.56
CA THR A 28 -7.56 14.90 -19.88
C THR A 28 -6.28 15.56 -20.39
N ASP A 29 -5.29 15.81 -19.53
CA ASP A 29 -4.00 16.38 -19.86
C ASP A 29 -2.88 15.45 -19.37
N ALA A 30 -2.31 14.70 -20.31
CA ALA A 30 -1.26 13.73 -19.99
C ALA A 30 -0.01 14.36 -19.37
N GLN A 31 0.31 15.62 -19.70
CA GLN A 31 1.44 16.32 -19.12
C GLN A 31 1.14 16.67 -17.66
N GLN A 32 -0.05 17.23 -17.39
CA GLN A 32 -0.49 17.52 -16.03
C GLN A 32 -0.59 16.25 -15.17
N LEU A 33 -1.11 15.15 -15.74
CA LEU A 33 -1.13 13.84 -15.10
C LEU A 33 0.29 13.36 -14.75
N SER A 34 1.23 13.43 -15.69
CA SER A 34 2.63 13.05 -15.46
C SER A 34 3.28 13.86 -14.34
N THR A 35 3.06 15.19 -14.33
CA THR A 35 3.55 16.06 -13.26
C THR A 35 2.96 15.70 -11.91
N GLN A 36 1.64 15.48 -11.84
CA GLN A 36 0.97 15.11 -10.60
C GLN A 36 1.47 13.78 -10.06
N LEU A 37 1.58 12.75 -10.91
CA LEU A 37 2.11 11.44 -10.51
C LEU A 37 3.57 11.54 -10.08
N THR A 38 4.41 12.27 -10.82
CA THR A 38 5.82 12.47 -10.45
C THR A 38 5.94 13.13 -9.07
N SER A 39 5.08 14.10 -8.74
CA SER A 39 5.08 14.75 -7.42
C SER A 39 4.76 13.80 -6.26
N MET A 40 3.96 12.75 -6.53
CA MET A 40 3.57 11.76 -5.52
C MET A 40 4.55 10.59 -5.40
N ARG A 41 5.47 10.42 -6.36
CA ARG A 41 6.36 9.26 -6.49
C ARG A 41 7.05 8.93 -5.17
N ALA A 42 7.68 9.92 -4.54
CA ALA A 42 8.45 9.70 -3.32
C ALA A 42 7.58 9.20 -2.15
N GLU A 43 6.40 9.80 -1.95
CA GLU A 43 5.49 9.40 -0.87
C GLU A 43 4.94 7.99 -1.09
N VAL A 44 4.47 7.69 -2.31
CA VAL A 44 3.90 6.38 -2.62
C VAL A 44 4.95 5.28 -2.50
N LEU A 45 6.13 5.45 -3.10
CA LEU A 45 7.18 4.44 -3.02
C LEU A 45 7.70 4.24 -1.60
N SER A 46 7.82 5.31 -0.81
CA SER A 46 8.21 5.22 0.59
C SER A 46 7.18 4.44 1.42
N HIS A 47 5.89 4.73 1.22
CA HIS A 47 4.80 4.03 1.90
C HIS A 47 4.79 2.53 1.58
N PHE A 48 4.87 2.17 0.30
CA PHE A 48 4.88 0.76 -0.12
C PHE A 48 6.10 0.01 0.40
N LYS A 49 7.28 0.64 0.40
CA LYS A 49 8.49 0.06 1.02
C LYS A 49 8.33 -0.15 2.52
N ALA A 50 7.73 0.81 3.24
CA ALA A 50 7.47 0.66 4.67
C ALA A 50 6.49 -0.49 4.96
N LYS A 51 5.49 -0.68 4.10
CA LYS A 51 4.54 -1.80 4.20
C LYS A 51 5.20 -3.15 3.92
N ASP A 52 6.09 -3.22 2.94
CA ASP A 52 6.81 -4.46 2.62
C ASP A 52 7.72 -4.90 3.78
N ALA A 53 8.20 -3.98 4.62
CA ALA A 53 8.89 -4.30 5.86
C ALA A 53 7.94 -4.67 7.03
N PHE A 54 6.70 -4.16 7.01
CA PHE A 54 5.69 -4.43 8.03
C PHE A 54 5.15 -5.86 7.97
N TYR A 55 4.91 -6.42 6.78
CA TYR A 55 4.33 -7.76 6.64
C TYR A 55 5.18 -8.89 7.26
N PRO A 56 6.50 -8.98 7.02
CA PRO A 56 7.35 -9.97 7.68
C PRO A 56 7.31 -9.84 9.21
N ALA A 57 7.31 -8.61 9.72
CA ALA A 57 7.26 -8.35 11.16
C ALA A 57 5.93 -8.83 11.78
N LEU A 58 4.80 -8.63 11.10
CA LEU A 58 3.50 -9.16 11.52
C LEU A 58 3.48 -10.70 11.49
N ALA A 59 4.13 -11.32 10.51
CA ALA A 59 4.19 -12.78 10.41
C ALA A 59 4.99 -13.37 11.58
N GLU A 60 6.11 -12.74 11.93
CA GLU A 60 6.92 -13.10 13.09
C GLU A 60 6.16 -12.93 14.41
N GLN A 61 5.44 -11.81 14.59
CA GLN A 61 4.61 -11.58 15.76
C GLN A 61 3.48 -12.61 15.88
N SER A 62 2.83 -12.96 14.76
CA SER A 62 1.77 -13.96 14.75
C SER A 62 2.27 -15.34 15.13
N ALA A 63 3.49 -15.69 14.69
CA ALA A 63 4.15 -16.93 15.10
C ALA A 63 4.47 -16.93 16.61
N LYS A 64 4.97 -15.82 17.16
CA LYS A 64 5.25 -15.68 18.62
C LYS A 64 3.99 -15.78 19.47
N ALA A 65 2.85 -15.31 18.97
CA ALA A 65 1.56 -15.41 19.64
C ALA A 65 0.94 -16.82 19.60
N ASN A 66 1.62 -17.82 19.02
CA ASN A 66 1.10 -19.16 18.77
C ASN A 66 -0.22 -19.20 17.96
N ASP A 67 -0.53 -18.15 17.19
CA ASP A 67 -1.70 -18.09 16.30
C ASP A 67 -1.30 -18.56 14.89
N ALA A 68 -1.33 -19.89 14.69
CA ALA A 68 -0.98 -20.50 13.41
C ALA A 68 -1.88 -20.02 12.25
N GLY A 69 -3.14 -19.69 12.53
CA GLY A 69 -4.08 -19.14 11.56
C GLY A 69 -3.67 -17.73 11.12
N ALA A 70 -3.34 -16.85 12.06
CA ALA A 70 -2.83 -15.51 11.78
C ALA A 70 -1.48 -15.55 11.04
N ALA A 71 -0.58 -16.46 11.41
CA ALA A 71 0.69 -16.62 10.73
C ALA A 71 0.52 -17.01 9.25
N GLN A 72 -0.38 -17.97 8.97
CA GLN A 72 -0.67 -18.38 7.58
C GLN A 72 -1.35 -17.26 6.79
N LEU A 73 -2.34 -16.58 7.36
CA LEU A 73 -3.01 -15.45 6.71
C LEU A 73 -2.03 -14.31 6.39
N THR A 74 -1.12 -14.00 7.32
CA THR A 74 -0.13 -12.94 7.11
C THR A 74 0.81 -13.26 5.95
N LYS A 75 1.28 -14.51 5.81
CA LYS A 75 2.10 -14.93 4.67
C LYS A 75 1.37 -14.77 3.33
N ILE A 76 0.07 -15.07 3.29
CA ILE A 76 -0.76 -14.88 2.08
C ILE A 76 -0.85 -13.38 1.75
N PHE A 77 -1.09 -12.53 2.76
CA PHE A 77 -1.10 -11.08 2.56
C PHE A 77 0.27 -10.58 2.09
N GLU A 78 1.37 -10.98 2.72
CA GLU A 78 2.72 -10.59 2.34
C GLU A 78 2.99 -10.87 0.86
N ALA A 79 2.74 -12.11 0.40
CA ALA A 79 2.97 -12.49 -0.99
C ALA A 79 2.15 -11.65 -1.97
N ASN A 80 0.86 -11.47 -1.70
CA ASN A 80 -0.04 -10.68 -2.55
C ASN A 80 0.38 -9.20 -2.59
N MET A 81 0.75 -8.64 -1.43
CA MET A 81 1.09 -7.23 -1.28
C MET A 81 2.42 -6.92 -1.94
N LYS A 82 3.39 -7.84 -1.91
CA LYS A 82 4.66 -7.71 -2.62
C LYS A 82 4.47 -7.64 -4.13
N VAL A 83 3.55 -8.43 -4.70
CA VAL A 83 3.20 -8.35 -6.13
C VAL A 83 2.63 -6.97 -6.46
N GLN A 84 1.74 -6.45 -5.61
CA GLN A 84 1.17 -5.11 -5.78
C GLN A 84 2.22 -4.01 -5.63
N SER A 85 3.15 -4.12 -4.69
CA SER A 85 4.29 -3.20 -4.53
C SER A 85 5.15 -3.16 -5.78
N ALA A 86 5.50 -4.32 -6.33
CA ALA A 86 6.30 -4.38 -7.54
C ALA A 86 5.60 -3.73 -8.74
N ALA A 87 4.29 -3.92 -8.89
CA ALA A 87 3.50 -3.29 -9.95
C ALA A 87 3.47 -1.76 -9.81
N VAL A 88 3.23 -1.26 -8.60
CA VAL A 88 3.23 0.18 -8.30
C VAL A 88 4.62 0.78 -8.52
N GLN A 89 5.66 0.12 -8.03
CA GLN A 89 7.05 0.56 -8.21
C GLN A 89 7.41 0.67 -9.70
N ARG A 90 7.16 -0.39 -10.47
CA ARG A 90 7.44 -0.43 -11.90
C ARG A 90 6.71 0.69 -12.65
N PHE A 91 5.44 0.94 -12.31
CA PHE A 91 4.70 2.04 -12.89
C PHE A 91 5.42 3.38 -12.65
N TYR A 92 5.76 3.68 -11.39
CA TYR A 92 6.41 4.94 -11.03
C TYR A 92 7.80 5.13 -11.63
N GLU A 93 8.56 4.04 -11.79
CA GLU A 93 9.87 4.03 -12.47
C GLU A 93 9.75 4.36 -13.96
N THR A 94 8.64 4.02 -14.61
CA THR A 94 8.48 4.21 -16.06
C THR A 94 7.64 5.43 -16.46
N ILE A 95 7.02 6.17 -15.52
CA ILE A 95 6.10 7.29 -15.83
C ILE A 95 6.67 8.25 -16.89
N GLU A 96 7.91 8.71 -16.71
CA GLU A 96 8.53 9.73 -17.58
C GLU A 96 8.83 9.21 -18.99
N ALA A 97 9.03 7.90 -19.14
CA ALA A 97 9.29 7.25 -20.42
C ALA A 97 8.00 6.70 -21.08
N THR A 98 6.86 6.77 -20.40
CA THR A 98 5.61 6.17 -20.87
C THR A 98 4.90 7.14 -21.83
N PRO A 99 4.52 6.70 -23.04
CA PRO A 99 3.72 7.53 -23.96
C PRO A 99 2.41 7.97 -23.32
N ALA A 100 1.97 9.20 -23.61
CA ALA A 100 0.77 9.82 -23.03
C ALA A 100 -0.47 8.91 -23.06
N THR A 101 -0.73 8.23 -24.18
CA THR A 101 -1.86 7.30 -24.35
C THR A 101 -1.80 6.10 -23.39
N ASN A 102 -0.59 5.61 -23.11
CA ASN A 102 -0.36 4.48 -22.21
C ASN A 102 -0.30 4.92 -20.74
N LEU A 103 0.07 6.16 -20.46
CA LEU A 103 0.14 6.69 -19.10
C LEU A 103 -1.24 6.72 -18.44
N VAL A 104 -2.26 7.20 -19.16
CA VAL A 104 -3.64 7.27 -18.65
C VAL A 104 -4.20 5.89 -18.32
N SER A 105 -4.04 4.92 -19.22
CA SER A 105 -4.55 3.55 -19.01
C SER A 105 -3.80 2.83 -17.89
N SER A 106 -2.48 2.99 -17.83
CA SER A 106 -1.64 2.44 -16.76
C SER A 106 -2.00 3.04 -15.41
N PHE A 107 -2.18 4.36 -15.34
CA PHE A 107 -2.58 5.05 -14.11
C PHE A 107 -3.92 4.53 -13.59
N LYS A 108 -4.95 4.43 -14.44
CA LYS A 108 -6.26 3.90 -14.03
C LYS A 108 -6.15 2.51 -13.40
N THR A 109 -5.31 1.65 -13.98
CA THR A 109 -5.05 0.31 -13.45
C THR A 109 -4.35 0.36 -12.10
N VAL A 110 -3.29 1.16 -11.99
CA VAL A 110 -2.48 1.28 -10.77
C VAL A 110 -3.26 1.92 -9.62
N ALA A 111 -4.09 2.93 -9.90
CA ALA A 111 -4.96 3.55 -8.91
C ALA A 111 -5.94 2.53 -8.29
N VAL A 112 -6.51 1.64 -9.10
CA VAL A 112 -7.35 0.53 -8.60
C VAL A 112 -6.55 -0.42 -7.71
N VAL A 113 -5.34 -0.80 -8.11
CA VAL A 113 -4.46 -1.68 -7.31
C VAL A 113 -4.14 -1.05 -5.96
N ILE A 114 -3.77 0.24 -5.93
CA ILE A 114 -3.46 0.97 -4.69
C ILE A 114 -4.68 1.01 -3.77
N ARG A 115 -5.87 1.33 -4.30
CA ARG A 115 -7.11 1.40 -3.50
C ARG A 115 -7.53 0.05 -2.96
N GLN A 116 -7.44 -1.00 -3.78
CA GLN A 116 -7.76 -2.36 -3.36
C GLN A 116 -6.82 -2.83 -2.25
N ARG A 117 -5.53 -2.46 -2.34
CA ARG A 117 -4.57 -2.68 -1.26
C ARG A 117 -5.01 -2.00 0.02
N PHE A 118 -5.27 -0.69 -0.01
CA PHE A 118 -5.69 0.05 1.18
C PHE A 118 -6.95 -0.53 1.81
N ALA A 119 -7.95 -0.86 1.01
CA ALA A 119 -9.18 -1.49 1.48
C ALA A 119 -8.92 -2.85 2.14
N THR A 120 -8.04 -3.67 1.56
CA THR A 120 -7.65 -4.97 2.13
C THR A 120 -6.90 -4.80 3.44
N GLU A 121 -5.96 -3.86 3.48
CA GLU A 121 -5.18 -3.56 4.67
C GLU A 121 -6.06 -3.09 5.81
N GLU A 122 -6.98 -2.16 5.56
CA GLU A 122 -7.86 -1.62 6.59
C GLU A 122 -8.91 -2.63 7.09
N ARG A 123 -9.44 -3.47 6.20
CA ARG A 123 -10.49 -4.45 6.55
C ARG A 123 -9.95 -5.73 7.17
N ALA A 124 -8.74 -6.16 6.81
CA ALA A 124 -8.24 -7.48 7.21
C ALA A 124 -6.88 -7.41 7.92
N VAL A 125 -5.90 -6.72 7.36
CA VAL A 125 -4.52 -6.74 7.89
C VAL A 125 -4.40 -5.95 9.19
N PHE A 126 -4.97 -4.74 9.25
CA PHE A 126 -4.89 -3.90 10.45
C PHE A 126 -5.63 -4.51 11.66
N PRO A 127 -6.85 -5.08 11.50
CA PRO A 127 -7.48 -5.83 12.57
C PRO A 127 -6.66 -7.05 13.01
N LEU A 128 -6.04 -7.77 12.07
CA LEU A 128 -5.17 -8.90 12.37
C LEU A 128 -3.98 -8.47 13.24
N TYR A 129 -3.28 -7.40 12.84
CA TYR A 129 -2.16 -6.85 13.60
C TYR A 129 -2.59 -6.40 15.01
N ALA A 130 -3.69 -5.67 15.13
CA ALA A 130 -4.20 -5.24 16.44
C ALA A 130 -4.57 -6.43 17.35
N ARG A 131 -5.11 -7.51 16.79
CA ARG A 131 -5.44 -8.73 17.53
C ARG A 131 -4.18 -9.47 17.98
N THR A 132 -3.22 -9.68 17.08
CA THR A 132 -1.94 -10.36 17.38
C THR A 132 -1.16 -9.61 18.46
N ALA A 133 -1.07 -8.29 18.34
CA ALA A 133 -0.48 -7.40 19.34
C ALA A 133 -1.08 -7.61 20.74
N LYS A 134 -2.42 -7.54 20.83
CA LYS A 134 -3.12 -7.73 22.11
C LYS A 134 -2.86 -9.10 22.73
N ALA A 135 -2.76 -10.16 21.91
CA ALA A 135 -2.48 -11.51 22.41
C ALA A 135 -1.07 -11.60 23.04
N LEU A 136 -0.09 -10.91 22.48
CA LEU A 136 1.27 -10.85 23.01
C LEU A 136 1.38 -10.04 24.30
N GLU A 137 0.51 -9.05 24.53
CA GLU A 137 0.47 -8.30 25.80
C GLU A 137 -0.09 -9.14 26.97
N THR A 138 -0.84 -10.20 26.66
CA THR A 138 -1.47 -11.08 27.65
C THR A 138 -0.69 -12.37 27.95
N THR A 139 0.45 -12.57 27.28
CA THR A 139 1.30 -13.77 27.39
C THR A 139 2.59 -13.41 28.14
#